data_AF-B9MXE8-F1
#
_entry.id   AF-B9MXE8-F1
#
_cell.length_a   1.000
_cell.length_b   1.000
_cell.length_c   1.000
_cell.angle_alpha   90.00
_cell.angle_beta   90.00
_cell.angle_gamma   90.00
#
_symmetry.space_group_name_H-M   'P 1'
#
loop_
_entity.id
_entity.type
_entity.pdbx_description
1 polymer ?
#
loop_
_entity_poly.entity_id
_entity_poly.type
_entity_poly.pdbx_seq_one_letter_code
_entity_poly.pdbx_strand_id
1 'polypeptide(L)'
;MAGKVVDAEYSKEIEKARRDLRALIASKSCAPIMLRLAWHDAGTYDAKTKTGGPDGSIRNEKELAHAANNGIKIAIDFCEGIKAKHPKITYADLYQLAGVVAVEVTGGPTIDFVPGRKDSPESPEEGRLPDAKQGATHLRDVFYRMGLSDKDIVALSGGHTLGRAHRDRSGFDGPWTKEPLKFDNSYFQELLKGDSEGLLKLQTDRVLVEDPKFCKYVLLYAEDEDAFFSDYAASHKKLSELGFTPPSSSLKAITKNRTLLAQSAVGVAVAATVIILSYFYEINRRV
;
A
#
# COMPACT_ATOMS: atom_id res chain seq x y z
N MET A 1 26.67 9.35 20.26
CA MET A 1 26.58 8.81 18.89
C MET A 1 25.34 7.93 18.84
N ALA A 2 24.20 8.45 18.39
CA ALA A 2 23.00 7.62 18.23
C ALA A 2 23.29 6.59 17.12
N GLY A 3 23.30 5.31 17.47
CA GLY A 3 23.55 4.22 16.51
C GLY A 3 22.58 4.29 15.34
N LYS A 4 23.01 3.85 14.16
CA LYS A 4 22.12 3.73 13.00
C LYS A 4 20.96 2.81 13.40
N VAL A 5 19.73 3.30 13.30
CA VAL A 5 18.51 2.49 13.58
C VAL A 5 18.45 1.26 12.68
N VAL A 6 19.01 1.33 11.48
CA VAL A 6 19.08 0.23 10.52
C VAL A 6 20.54 -0.16 10.31
N ASP A 7 20.91 -1.34 10.81
CA ASP A 7 22.17 -2.01 10.46
C ASP A 7 21.92 -3.16 9.47
N ALA A 8 23.00 -3.85 9.08
CA ALA A 8 22.92 -4.95 8.12
C ALA A 8 22.09 -6.14 8.64
N GLU A 9 21.99 -6.31 9.96
CA GLU A 9 21.17 -7.37 10.55
C GLU A 9 19.69 -7.01 10.50
N TYR A 10 19.35 -5.75 10.81
CA TYR A 10 17.99 -5.23 10.69
C TYR A 10 17.49 -5.36 9.25
N SER A 11 18.30 -4.99 8.25
CA SER A 11 17.92 -5.18 6.83
C SER A 11 17.68 -6.65 6.46
N LYS A 12 18.48 -7.58 6.99
CA LYS A 12 18.26 -9.02 6.77
C LYS A 12 16.98 -9.51 7.44
N GLU A 13 16.66 -9.02 8.63
CA GLU A 13 15.41 -9.35 9.32
C GLU A 13 14.18 -8.81 8.59
N ILE A 14 14.24 -7.60 8.02
CA ILE A 14 13.19 -7.06 7.15
C ILE A 14 12.92 -7.98 5.95
N GLU A 15 13.97 -8.47 5.28
CA GLU A 15 13.80 -9.39 4.15
C GLU A 15 13.22 -10.75 4.56
N LYS A 16 13.55 -11.24 5.76
CA LYS A 16 12.90 -12.45 6.30
C LYS A 16 11.43 -12.19 6.62
N ALA A 17 11.12 -11.11 7.32
CA ALA A 17 9.75 -10.72 7.64
C ALA A 17 8.91 -10.52 6.38
N ARG A 18 9.46 -9.94 5.32
CA ARG A 18 8.81 -9.81 4.00
C ARG A 18 8.40 -11.17 3.43
N ARG A 19 9.25 -12.19 3.51
CA ARG A 19 8.93 -13.55 3.03
C ARG A 19 7.85 -14.21 3.89
N ASP A 20 7.95 -14.08 5.20
CA ASP A 20 6.95 -14.62 6.13
C ASP A 20 5.58 -13.93 5.96
N LEU A 21 5.57 -12.61 5.73
CA LEU A 21 4.37 -11.84 5.38
C LEU A 21 3.77 -12.31 4.06
N ARG A 22 4.57 -12.53 3.00
CA ARG A 22 4.08 -13.05 1.71
C ARG A 22 3.35 -14.37 1.90
N ALA A 23 3.96 -15.31 2.63
CA ALA A 23 3.37 -16.60 2.92
C ALA A 23 2.08 -16.48 3.75
N LEU A 24 2.10 -15.66 4.81
CA LEU A 24 0.93 -15.42 5.66
C LEU A 24 -0.23 -14.82 4.86
N ILE A 25 0.03 -13.73 4.14
CA ILE A 25 -0.99 -12.97 3.42
C ILE A 25 -1.64 -13.81 2.33
N ALA A 26 -0.85 -14.55 1.55
CA ALA A 26 -1.36 -15.45 0.53
C ALA A 26 -2.20 -16.59 1.15
N SER A 27 -1.71 -17.23 2.22
CA SER A 27 -2.39 -18.36 2.86
C SER A 27 -3.69 -18.00 3.57
N LYS A 28 -3.80 -16.77 4.09
CA LYS A 28 -4.98 -16.28 4.82
C LYS A 28 -5.90 -15.42 3.96
N SER A 29 -5.52 -15.12 2.72
CA SER A 29 -6.23 -14.18 1.85
C SER A 29 -6.53 -12.85 2.54
N CYS A 30 -5.58 -12.36 3.34
CA CYS A 30 -5.78 -11.18 4.22
C CYS A 30 -5.10 -9.91 3.69
N ALA A 31 -4.72 -9.87 2.40
CA ALA A 31 -4.09 -8.69 1.80
C ALA A 31 -4.91 -7.40 2.00
N PRO A 32 -6.25 -7.38 1.82
CA PRO A 32 -7.00 -6.14 1.96
C PRO A 32 -6.95 -5.54 3.37
N ILE A 33 -6.99 -6.38 4.42
CA ILE A 33 -6.94 -5.88 5.80
C ILE A 33 -5.52 -5.48 6.23
N MET A 34 -4.48 -6.09 5.65
CA MET A 34 -3.09 -5.67 5.85
C MET A 34 -2.80 -4.33 5.18
N LEU A 35 -3.32 -4.11 3.96
CA LEU A 35 -3.26 -2.81 3.30
C LEU A 35 -4.02 -1.74 4.11
N ARG A 36 -5.21 -2.08 4.62
CA ARG A 36 -5.98 -1.19 5.50
C ARG A 36 -5.22 -0.86 6.78
N LEU A 37 -4.57 -1.83 7.44
CA LEU A 37 -3.73 -1.58 8.62
C LEU A 37 -2.64 -0.55 8.32
N ALA A 38 -1.89 -0.73 7.23
CA ALA A 38 -0.83 0.21 6.84
C ALA A 38 -1.37 1.61 6.52
N TRP A 39 -2.51 1.69 5.81
CA TRP A 39 -3.20 2.96 5.52
C TRP A 39 -3.64 3.67 6.79
N HIS A 40 -4.30 2.96 7.72
CA HIS A 40 -4.84 3.55 8.94
C HIS A 40 -3.75 4.03 9.89
N ASP A 41 -2.63 3.29 10.01
CA ASP A 41 -1.45 3.70 10.78
C ASP A 41 -0.86 5.00 10.19
N ALA A 42 -0.66 5.06 8.87
CA ALA A 42 -0.08 6.22 8.21
C ALA A 42 -1.01 7.46 8.13
N GLY A 43 -2.31 7.24 7.94
CA GLY A 43 -3.30 8.27 7.62
C GLY A 43 -3.61 9.24 8.77
N THR A 44 -3.06 9.01 9.96
CA THR A 44 -3.22 9.91 11.11
C THR A 44 -2.22 11.06 11.12
N TYR A 45 -1.25 11.08 10.20
CA TYR A 45 -0.23 12.11 10.15
C TYR A 45 -0.82 13.51 9.94
N ASP A 46 -0.24 14.47 10.64
CA ASP A 46 -0.46 15.90 10.45
C ASP A 46 0.88 16.60 10.20
N ALA A 47 1.05 17.14 8.98
CA ALA A 47 2.28 17.79 8.56
C ALA A 47 2.59 19.08 9.32
N LYS A 48 1.57 19.77 9.86
CA LYS A 48 1.73 21.02 10.61
C LYS A 48 2.25 20.74 12.02
N THR A 49 1.66 19.77 12.72
CA THR A 49 2.04 19.43 14.10
C THR A 49 3.12 18.36 14.17
N LYS A 50 3.39 17.65 13.07
CA LYS A 50 4.30 16.50 12.99
C LYS A 50 3.95 15.39 13.97
N THR A 51 2.65 15.12 14.11
CA THR A 51 2.10 14.08 15.02
C THR A 51 1.33 13.01 14.24
N GLY A 52 1.28 11.80 14.80
CA GLY A 52 0.71 10.62 14.14
C GLY A 52 1.59 10.15 12.98
N GLY A 53 1.02 9.30 12.13
CA GLY A 53 1.70 8.72 10.98
C GLY A 53 2.16 7.27 11.20
N PRO A 54 2.92 6.71 10.25
CA PRO A 54 3.32 5.30 10.21
C PRO A 54 4.37 4.98 11.29
N ASP A 55 3.95 4.96 12.54
CA ASP A 55 4.80 4.79 13.72
C ASP A 55 4.33 3.62 14.61
N GLY A 56 3.41 2.79 14.09
CA GLY A 56 2.89 1.61 14.77
C GLY A 56 1.95 1.92 15.95
N SER A 57 1.64 3.19 16.22
CA SER A 57 0.78 3.60 17.34
C SER A 57 -0.64 3.05 17.25
N ILE A 58 -1.08 2.60 16.06
CA ILE A 58 -2.39 1.95 15.85
C ILE A 58 -2.64 0.71 16.74
N ARG A 59 -1.57 0.11 17.29
CA ARG A 59 -1.66 -1.02 18.23
C ARG A 59 -1.98 -0.61 19.67
N ASN A 60 -1.80 0.66 20.01
CA ASN A 60 -2.04 1.18 21.35
C ASN A 60 -3.55 1.20 21.62
N GLU A 61 -3.94 0.91 22.85
CA GLU A 61 -5.37 0.74 23.22
C GLU A 61 -6.23 1.96 22.85
N LYS A 62 -5.70 3.18 23.04
CA LYS A 62 -6.40 4.43 22.69
C LYS A 62 -6.75 4.47 21.21
N GLU A 63 -5.77 4.30 20.33
CA GLU A 63 -6.00 4.39 18.88
C GLU A 63 -6.74 3.19 18.31
N LEU A 64 -6.49 1.99 18.85
CA LEU A 64 -7.21 0.80 18.44
C LEU A 64 -8.71 0.91 18.72
N ALA A 65 -9.10 1.65 19.76
CA ALA A 65 -10.49 1.92 20.12
C ALA A 65 -11.18 2.98 19.25
N HIS A 66 -10.46 3.69 18.37
CA HIS A 66 -11.08 4.64 17.45
C HIS A 66 -12.08 3.93 16.52
N ALA A 67 -13.25 4.51 16.31
CA ALA A 67 -14.34 3.92 15.53
C ALA A 67 -13.92 3.59 14.08
N ALA A 68 -13.09 4.44 13.47
CA ALA A 68 -12.54 4.20 12.13
C ALA A 68 -11.64 2.95 12.06
N ASN A 69 -11.08 2.51 13.19
CA ASN A 69 -10.18 1.35 13.29
C ASN A 69 -10.91 0.04 13.65
N ASN A 70 -12.25 0.04 13.71
CA ASN A 70 -13.03 -1.18 13.93
C ASN A 70 -12.58 -2.34 13.02
N GLY A 71 -12.26 -3.48 13.62
CA GLY A 71 -11.75 -4.68 12.96
C GLY A 71 -10.24 -4.73 12.67
N ILE A 72 -9.48 -3.63 12.82
CA ILE A 72 -8.03 -3.61 12.56
C ILE A 72 -7.26 -4.58 13.46
N LYS A 73 -7.77 -4.87 14.66
CA LYS A 73 -7.14 -5.83 15.58
C LYS A 73 -6.84 -7.19 14.93
N ILE A 74 -7.66 -7.65 13.98
CA ILE A 74 -7.42 -8.90 13.25
C ILE A 74 -6.08 -8.87 12.49
N ALA A 75 -5.77 -7.75 11.83
CA ALA A 75 -4.51 -7.57 11.13
C ALA A 75 -3.32 -7.45 12.09
N ILE A 76 -3.51 -6.75 13.22
CA ILE A 76 -2.49 -6.67 14.28
C ILE A 76 -2.17 -8.06 14.81
N ASP A 77 -3.19 -8.88 15.13
CA ASP A 77 -3.00 -10.24 15.65
C ASP A 77 -2.25 -11.15 14.66
N PHE A 78 -2.48 -10.97 13.35
CA PHE A 78 -1.68 -11.63 12.32
C PHE A 78 -0.22 -11.14 12.32
N CYS A 79 0.00 -9.84 12.45
CA CYS A 79 1.33 -9.25 12.55
C CYS A 79 2.07 -9.69 13.83
N GLU A 80 1.40 -9.93 14.95
CA GLU A 80 2.04 -10.43 16.19
C GLU A 80 2.76 -11.77 15.94
N GLY A 81 2.18 -12.67 15.14
CA GLY A 81 2.83 -13.92 14.77
C GLY A 81 4.13 -13.72 13.96
N ILE A 82 4.19 -12.68 13.14
CA ILE A 82 5.40 -12.29 12.39
C ILE A 82 6.39 -11.60 13.32
N LYS A 83 5.91 -10.69 14.17
CA LYS A 83 6.71 -9.94 15.14
C LYS A 83 7.44 -10.87 16.10
N ALA A 84 6.78 -11.92 16.58
CA ALA A 84 7.37 -12.92 17.47
C ALA A 84 8.60 -13.62 16.84
N LYS A 85 8.57 -13.86 15.53
CA LYS A 85 9.71 -14.43 14.78
C LYS A 85 10.80 -13.42 14.47
N HIS A 86 10.44 -12.14 14.37
CA HIS A 86 11.33 -11.04 14.01
C HIS A 86 11.34 -9.97 15.11
N PRO A 87 11.80 -10.26 16.33
CA PRO A 87 11.69 -9.34 17.47
C PRO A 87 12.47 -8.03 17.27
N LYS A 88 13.44 -8.00 16.35
CA LYS A 88 14.28 -6.82 16.05
C LYS A 88 13.57 -5.74 15.22
N ILE A 89 12.61 -6.10 14.37
CA ILE A 89 11.90 -5.11 13.55
C ILE A 89 10.90 -4.33 14.41
N THR A 90 10.75 -3.04 14.17
CA THR A 90 9.71 -2.22 14.81
C THR A 90 8.33 -2.61 14.30
N TYR A 91 7.29 -2.39 15.11
CA TYR A 91 5.91 -2.55 14.65
C TYR A 91 5.59 -1.59 13.50
N ALA A 92 6.10 -0.36 13.57
CA ALA A 92 5.97 0.64 12.52
C ALA A 92 6.48 0.14 11.16
N ASP A 93 7.70 -0.42 11.10
CA ASP A 93 8.20 -1.02 9.86
C ASP A 93 7.42 -2.27 9.45
N LEU A 94 7.01 -3.11 10.42
CA LEU A 94 6.25 -4.33 10.14
C LEU A 94 4.90 -4.03 9.48
N TYR A 95 4.14 -3.04 9.97
CA TYR A 95 2.82 -2.70 9.43
C TYR A 95 2.92 -2.10 8.03
N GLN A 96 3.87 -1.20 7.81
CA GLN A 96 4.09 -0.63 6.48
C GLN A 96 4.63 -1.68 5.49
N LEU A 97 5.48 -2.60 5.95
CA LEU A 97 5.92 -3.73 5.12
C LEU A 97 4.76 -4.67 4.79
N ALA A 98 3.83 -4.91 5.71
CA ALA A 98 2.63 -5.71 5.47
C ALA A 98 1.74 -5.08 4.39
N GLY A 99 1.58 -3.75 4.41
CA GLY A 99 0.85 -3.02 3.36
C GLY A 99 1.49 -3.12 1.98
N VAL A 100 2.81 -2.95 1.89
CA VAL A 100 3.57 -3.14 0.64
C VAL A 100 3.44 -4.57 0.13
N VAL A 101 3.65 -5.56 1.00
CA VAL A 101 3.55 -6.98 0.62
C VAL A 101 2.12 -7.34 0.20
N ALA A 102 1.10 -6.77 0.84
CA ALA A 102 -0.29 -6.99 0.48
C ALA A 102 -0.59 -6.58 -0.96
N VAL A 103 -0.07 -5.43 -1.41
CA VAL A 103 -0.22 -4.97 -2.80
C VAL A 103 0.51 -5.92 -3.77
N GLU A 104 1.76 -6.28 -3.46
CA GLU A 104 2.59 -7.13 -4.30
C GLU A 104 1.99 -8.53 -4.51
N VAL A 105 1.52 -9.19 -3.44
CA VAL A 105 0.97 -10.57 -3.55
C VAL A 105 -0.37 -10.65 -4.27
N THR A 106 -1.07 -9.52 -4.38
CA THR A 106 -2.33 -9.42 -5.14
C THR A 106 -2.12 -8.99 -6.60
N GLY A 107 -0.87 -8.88 -7.07
CA GLY A 107 -0.54 -8.53 -8.45
C GLY A 107 -0.37 -7.02 -8.72
N GLY A 108 -0.35 -6.20 -7.68
CA GLY A 108 -0.17 -4.75 -7.80
C GLY A 108 1.29 -4.34 -8.05
N PRO A 109 1.56 -3.02 -8.13
CA PRO A 109 2.90 -2.53 -8.43
C PRO A 109 3.90 -2.80 -7.30
N THR A 110 5.18 -2.86 -7.66
CA THR A 110 6.27 -2.87 -6.68
C THR A 110 6.39 -1.50 -6.01
N ILE A 111 6.39 -1.48 -4.68
CA ILE A 111 6.54 -0.27 -3.88
C ILE A 111 7.88 -0.33 -3.14
N ASP A 112 8.74 0.66 -3.39
CA ASP A 112 10.04 0.77 -2.73
C ASP A 112 9.87 0.99 -1.21
N PHE A 113 10.17 -0.03 -0.42
CA PHE A 113 10.14 0.03 1.04
C PHE A 113 11.48 0.47 1.62
N VAL A 114 11.46 1.44 2.53
CA VAL A 114 12.65 1.89 3.28
C VAL A 114 12.42 1.64 4.77
N PRO A 115 13.24 0.80 5.44
CA PRO A 115 13.11 0.57 6.88
C PRO A 115 13.70 1.71 7.72
N GLY A 116 13.35 1.73 8.99
CA GLY A 116 13.91 2.61 10.02
C GLY A 116 12.88 3.41 10.80
N ARG A 117 11.57 3.14 10.62
CA ARG A 117 10.52 3.76 11.44
C ARG A 117 10.68 3.32 12.89
N LYS A 118 10.34 4.21 13.81
CA LYS A 118 10.37 3.95 15.25
C LYS A 118 8.95 3.76 15.74
N ASP A 119 8.80 2.86 16.71
CA ASP A 119 7.52 2.68 17.39
C ASP A 119 7.21 3.89 18.27
N SER A 120 6.01 4.44 18.13
CA SER A 120 5.50 5.48 19.02
C SER A 120 4.65 4.89 20.15
N PRO A 121 4.84 5.33 21.40
CA PRO A 121 3.91 5.04 22.49
C PRO A 121 2.72 6.03 22.50
N GLU A 122 2.79 7.12 21.73
CA GLU A 122 1.78 8.16 21.70
C GLU A 122 0.80 7.91 20.56
N SER A 123 -0.48 7.83 20.90
CA SER A 123 -1.56 7.74 19.91
C SER A 123 -2.07 9.13 19.54
N PRO A 124 -2.35 9.39 18.24
CA PRO A 124 -3.02 10.59 17.79
C PRO A 124 -4.45 10.67 18.37
N GLU A 125 -5.03 11.86 18.36
CA GLU A 125 -6.46 12.00 18.64
C GLU A 125 -7.31 11.40 17.51
N GLU A 126 -8.48 10.88 17.88
CA GLU A 126 -9.46 10.36 16.93
C GLU A 126 -9.94 11.44 15.94
N GLY A 127 -10.45 11.01 14.78
CA GLY A 127 -11.09 11.88 13.80
C GLY A 127 -10.18 12.38 12.68
N ARG A 128 -8.93 11.90 12.61
CA ARG A 128 -8.00 12.27 11.53
C ARG A 128 -8.20 11.47 10.23
N LEU A 129 -8.77 10.27 10.32
CA LEU A 129 -9.05 9.42 9.16
C LEU A 129 -10.32 9.90 8.41
N PRO A 130 -10.43 9.64 7.08
CA PRO A 130 -11.56 10.15 6.29
C PRO A 130 -12.89 9.47 6.66
N ASP A 131 -13.98 10.23 6.61
CA ASP A 131 -15.36 9.73 6.76
C ASP A 131 -15.92 9.42 5.37
N ALA A 132 -16.30 8.16 5.17
CA ALA A 132 -16.83 7.62 3.93
C ALA A 132 -18.12 8.29 3.42
N LYS A 133 -18.80 9.07 4.27
CA LYS A 133 -20.05 9.79 3.94
C LYS A 133 -19.83 11.21 3.43
N GLN A 134 -18.60 11.71 3.50
CA GLN A 134 -18.26 13.09 3.14
C GLN A 134 -17.85 13.23 1.66
N GLY A 135 -17.68 14.47 1.21
CA GLY A 135 -17.36 14.80 -0.18
C GLY A 135 -15.92 15.22 -0.45
N ALA A 136 -15.69 15.80 -1.64
CA ALA A 136 -14.36 16.16 -2.15
C ALA A 136 -13.57 17.14 -1.25
N THR A 137 -14.25 18.12 -0.64
CA THR A 137 -13.61 19.05 0.31
C THR A 137 -13.02 18.32 1.50
N HIS A 138 -13.77 17.38 2.08
CA HIS A 138 -13.29 16.57 3.21
C HIS A 138 -12.09 15.71 2.85
N LEU A 139 -12.10 15.09 1.66
CA LEU A 139 -10.93 14.35 1.17
C LEU A 139 -9.70 15.25 1.06
N ARG A 140 -9.85 16.47 0.54
CA ARG A 140 -8.75 17.44 0.49
C ARG A 140 -8.30 17.84 1.89
N ASP A 141 -9.21 18.17 2.80
CA ASP A 141 -8.84 18.56 4.17
C ASP A 141 -8.01 17.47 4.86
N VAL A 142 -8.41 16.20 4.71
CA VAL A 142 -7.73 15.05 5.31
C VAL A 142 -6.37 14.79 4.65
N PHE A 143 -6.32 14.68 3.32
CA PHE A 143 -5.08 14.32 2.62
C PHE A 143 -4.09 15.50 2.51
N TYR A 144 -4.57 16.74 2.42
CA TYR A 144 -3.70 17.92 2.40
C TYR A 144 -3.07 18.17 3.77
N ARG A 145 -3.77 17.83 4.86
CA ARG A 145 -3.16 17.78 6.20
C ARG A 145 -1.97 16.81 6.25
N MET A 146 -2.03 15.70 5.51
CA MET A 146 -0.90 14.77 5.37
C MET A 146 0.21 15.30 4.44
N GLY A 147 -0.08 16.32 3.62
CA GLY A 147 0.82 16.81 2.57
C GLY A 147 0.72 16.05 1.24
N LEU A 148 -0.39 15.33 1.02
CA LEU A 148 -0.66 14.60 -0.22
C LEU A 148 -1.49 15.46 -1.19
N SER A 149 -1.38 15.19 -2.49
CA SER A 149 -2.03 15.98 -3.56
C SER A 149 -3.36 15.38 -4.05
N ASP A 150 -4.11 16.12 -4.89
CA ASP A 150 -5.30 15.60 -5.58
C ASP A 150 -5.04 14.28 -6.34
N LYS A 151 -3.85 14.14 -6.94
CA LYS A 151 -3.44 12.90 -7.60
C LYS A 151 -3.29 11.76 -6.60
N ASP A 152 -2.61 12.04 -5.48
CA ASP A 152 -2.38 11.05 -4.44
C ASP A 152 -3.71 10.56 -3.84
N ILE A 153 -4.70 11.45 -3.66
CA ILE A 153 -6.06 11.09 -3.25
C ILE A 153 -6.64 10.05 -4.21
N VAL A 154 -6.71 10.34 -5.51
CA VAL A 154 -7.37 9.45 -6.47
C VAL A 154 -6.61 8.14 -6.64
N ALA A 155 -5.28 8.18 -6.72
CA ALA A 155 -4.46 6.98 -6.81
C ALA A 155 -4.68 6.09 -5.58
N LEU A 156 -4.56 6.64 -4.36
CA LEU A 156 -4.71 5.86 -3.12
C LEU A 156 -6.13 5.31 -2.93
N SER A 157 -7.17 6.02 -3.38
CA SER A 157 -8.55 5.49 -3.41
C SER A 157 -8.65 4.21 -4.24
N GLY A 158 -7.80 4.04 -5.26
CA GLY A 158 -7.66 2.78 -6.00
C GLY A 158 -7.30 1.57 -5.14
N GLY A 159 -6.82 1.77 -3.90
CA GLY A 159 -6.64 0.68 -2.93
C GLY A 159 -7.94 -0.07 -2.60
N HIS A 160 -9.11 0.55 -2.78
CA HIS A 160 -10.41 -0.12 -2.69
C HIS A 160 -10.66 -1.16 -3.78
N THR A 161 -9.78 -1.27 -4.80
CA THR A 161 -9.78 -2.42 -5.72
C THR A 161 -9.69 -3.75 -4.94
N LEU A 162 -9.06 -3.72 -3.76
CA LEU A 162 -8.99 -4.83 -2.82
C LEU A 162 -10.07 -4.76 -1.73
N GLY A 163 -10.64 -5.93 -1.44
CA GLY A 163 -11.44 -6.18 -0.25
C GLY A 163 -12.90 -5.73 -0.36
N ARG A 164 -13.47 -5.48 0.82
CA ARG A 164 -14.89 -5.14 0.98
C ARG A 164 -15.15 -4.39 2.29
N ALA A 165 -16.24 -3.64 2.32
CA ALA A 165 -16.81 -3.17 3.58
C ALA A 165 -17.56 -4.30 4.31
N HIS A 166 -17.71 -4.12 5.62
CA HIS A 166 -18.42 -5.05 6.50
C HIS A 166 -19.33 -4.25 7.43
N ARG A 167 -20.61 -4.65 7.50
CA ARG A 167 -21.66 -3.89 8.20
C ARG A 167 -21.37 -3.71 9.68
N ASP A 168 -20.79 -4.72 10.33
CA ASP A 168 -20.40 -4.73 11.74
C ASP A 168 -19.17 -3.85 12.05
N ARG A 169 -18.47 -3.35 11.03
CA ARG A 169 -17.26 -2.50 11.20
C ARG A 169 -17.53 -1.05 10.84
N SER A 170 -18.02 -0.80 9.64
CA SER A 170 -18.20 0.56 9.09
C SER A 170 -19.68 0.92 8.84
N GLY A 171 -20.61 -0.02 9.00
CA GLY A 171 -22.02 0.15 8.61
C GLY A 171 -22.28 -0.06 7.11
N PHE A 172 -21.25 -0.08 6.27
CA PHE A 172 -21.34 -0.38 4.84
C PHE A 172 -21.07 -1.86 4.57
N ASP A 173 -21.55 -2.39 3.46
CA ASP A 173 -21.35 -3.80 3.10
C ASP A 173 -21.16 -3.97 1.59
N GLY A 174 -20.27 -4.91 1.22
CA GLY A 174 -20.00 -5.29 -0.17
C GLY A 174 -18.59 -4.93 -0.65
N PRO A 175 -18.07 -5.64 -1.66
CA PRO A 175 -16.81 -5.32 -2.33
C PRO A 175 -16.98 -4.17 -3.32
N TRP A 176 -15.91 -3.48 -3.67
CA TRP A 176 -15.92 -2.48 -4.75
C TRP A 176 -15.74 -3.10 -6.14
N THR A 177 -15.09 -4.26 -6.20
CA THR A 177 -14.75 -4.97 -7.45
C THR A 177 -15.27 -6.41 -7.40
N LYS A 178 -15.35 -7.04 -8.57
CA LYS A 178 -15.76 -8.45 -8.69
C LYS A 178 -14.69 -9.42 -8.21
N GLU A 179 -13.43 -9.02 -8.25
CA GLU A 179 -12.26 -9.81 -7.83
C GLU A 179 -11.53 -9.12 -6.66
N PRO A 180 -12.07 -9.13 -5.42
CA PRO A 180 -11.58 -8.32 -4.31
C PRO A 180 -10.21 -8.75 -3.73
N LEU A 181 -9.53 -9.70 -4.37
CA LEU A 181 -8.17 -10.15 -4.02
C LEU A 181 -7.17 -9.95 -5.17
N LYS A 182 -7.57 -9.23 -6.22
CA LYS A 182 -6.74 -8.86 -7.36
C LYS A 182 -6.54 -7.36 -7.34
N PHE A 183 -5.28 -6.92 -7.37
CA PHE A 183 -4.95 -5.51 -7.44
C PHE A 183 -4.80 -5.12 -8.90
N ASP A 184 -5.83 -4.46 -9.43
CA ASP A 184 -5.92 -3.98 -10.81
C ASP A 184 -6.70 -2.66 -10.86
N ASN A 185 -6.90 -2.09 -12.04
CA ASN A 185 -7.64 -0.83 -12.19
C ASN A 185 -9.18 -0.98 -12.18
N SER A 186 -9.73 -2.15 -11.83
CA SER A 186 -11.18 -2.42 -11.83
C SER A 186 -11.96 -1.46 -10.94
N TYR A 187 -11.38 -0.96 -9.84
CA TYR A 187 -12.02 0.06 -9.00
C TYR A 187 -12.47 1.27 -9.83
N PHE A 188 -11.60 1.82 -10.68
CA PHE A 188 -11.92 3.00 -11.48
C PHE A 188 -12.91 2.65 -12.61
N GLN A 189 -12.76 1.48 -13.22
CA GLN A 189 -13.68 1.01 -14.25
C GLN A 189 -15.10 0.82 -13.70
N GLU A 190 -15.23 0.20 -12.53
CA GLU A 190 -16.52 0.06 -11.85
C GLU A 190 -17.05 1.40 -11.37
N LEU A 191 -16.18 2.32 -10.91
CA LEU A 191 -16.59 3.64 -10.44
C LEU A 191 -17.21 4.50 -11.56
N LEU A 192 -16.67 4.43 -12.78
CA LEU A 192 -17.22 5.12 -13.96
C LEU A 192 -18.56 4.53 -14.44
N LYS A 193 -18.87 3.29 -14.05
CA LYS A 193 -20.22 2.74 -14.27
C LYS A 193 -21.19 3.40 -13.28
N GLY A 194 -22.49 3.33 -13.56
CA GLY A 194 -23.49 3.64 -12.54
C GLY A 194 -23.50 2.61 -11.40
N ASP A 195 -24.53 2.59 -10.58
CA ASP A 195 -24.67 1.54 -9.56
C ASP A 195 -24.72 0.16 -10.22
N SER A 196 -23.95 -0.78 -9.66
CA SER A 196 -23.83 -2.15 -10.15
C SER A 196 -24.27 -3.11 -9.05
N GLU A 197 -25.09 -4.09 -9.41
CA GLU A 197 -25.63 -5.05 -8.44
C GLU A 197 -24.49 -5.77 -7.70
N GLY A 198 -24.56 -5.80 -6.37
CA GLY A 198 -23.57 -6.47 -5.51
C GLY A 198 -22.25 -5.71 -5.30
N LEU A 199 -22.05 -4.55 -5.91
CA LEU A 199 -20.84 -3.72 -5.72
C LEU A 199 -21.13 -2.46 -4.89
N LEU A 200 -20.17 -2.09 -4.07
CA LEU A 200 -20.22 -0.93 -3.18
C LEU A 200 -19.60 0.31 -3.84
N LYS A 201 -20.22 1.46 -3.60
CA LYS A 201 -19.66 2.79 -3.86
C LYS A 201 -20.00 3.71 -2.70
N LEU A 202 -18.99 4.10 -1.93
CA LEU A 202 -19.14 5.08 -0.85
C LEU A 202 -19.34 6.48 -1.44
N GLN A 203 -19.83 7.42 -0.62
CA GLN A 203 -19.94 8.82 -1.06
C GLN A 203 -18.56 9.37 -1.44
N THR A 204 -17.52 9.04 -0.66
CA THR A 204 -16.13 9.42 -0.97
C THR A 204 -15.59 8.81 -2.25
N ASP A 205 -16.12 7.67 -2.73
CA ASP A 205 -15.75 7.12 -4.04
C ASP A 205 -16.46 7.91 -5.16
N ARG A 206 -17.77 8.14 -5.01
CA ARG A 206 -18.59 8.85 -6.01
C ARG A 206 -18.06 10.24 -6.32
N VAL A 207 -17.64 10.98 -5.29
CA VAL A 207 -17.12 12.34 -5.47
C VAL A 207 -15.84 12.42 -6.30
N LEU A 208 -15.12 11.31 -6.51
CA LEU A 208 -13.94 11.29 -7.38
C LEU A 208 -14.32 11.46 -8.85
N VAL A 209 -15.52 11.04 -9.25
CA VAL A 209 -16.06 11.25 -10.61
C VAL A 209 -16.73 12.62 -10.73
N GLU A 210 -17.37 13.08 -9.66
CA GLU A 210 -18.12 14.35 -9.64
C GLU A 210 -17.21 15.59 -9.62
N ASP A 211 -16.07 15.53 -8.92
CA ASP A 211 -15.11 16.64 -8.86
C ASP A 211 -14.21 16.67 -10.11
N PRO A 212 -14.19 17.77 -10.90
CA PRO A 212 -13.44 17.80 -12.16
C PRO A 212 -11.92 17.59 -12.01
N LYS A 213 -11.33 17.95 -10.86
CA LYS A 213 -9.88 17.78 -10.64
C LYS A 213 -9.54 16.34 -10.29
N PHE A 214 -10.46 15.61 -9.67
CA PHE A 214 -10.32 14.17 -9.42
C PHE A 214 -10.66 13.35 -10.66
N CYS A 215 -11.75 13.71 -11.35
CA CYS A 215 -12.32 12.95 -12.45
C CYS A 215 -11.31 12.69 -13.58
N LYS A 216 -10.45 13.67 -13.89
CA LYS A 216 -9.37 13.48 -14.87
C LYS A 216 -8.41 12.32 -14.54
N TYR A 217 -8.16 12.05 -13.26
CA TYR A 217 -7.30 10.93 -12.84
C TYR A 217 -8.11 9.62 -12.83
N VAL A 218 -9.39 9.65 -12.45
CA VAL A 218 -10.27 8.47 -12.54
C VAL A 218 -10.37 7.98 -13.99
N LEU A 219 -10.59 8.89 -14.94
CA LEU A 219 -10.63 8.58 -16.37
C LEU A 219 -9.31 7.99 -16.85
N LEU A 220 -8.17 8.61 -16.49
CA LEU A 220 -6.85 8.12 -16.82
C LEU A 220 -6.63 6.69 -16.28
N TYR A 221 -6.89 6.46 -15.00
CA TYR A 221 -6.61 5.17 -14.37
C TYR A 221 -7.55 4.06 -14.82
N ALA A 222 -8.79 4.38 -15.21
CA ALA A 222 -9.70 3.40 -15.78
C ALA A 222 -9.27 2.92 -17.19
N GLU A 223 -8.64 3.80 -17.97
CA GLU A 223 -8.13 3.51 -19.32
C GLU A 223 -6.74 2.88 -19.30
N ASP A 224 -5.87 3.32 -18.40
CA ASP A 224 -4.45 2.97 -18.34
C ASP A 224 -4.05 2.45 -16.95
N GLU A 225 -3.96 1.12 -16.83
CA GLU A 225 -3.54 0.44 -15.60
C GLU A 225 -2.08 0.70 -15.25
N ASP A 226 -1.19 0.85 -16.23
CA ASP A 226 0.23 1.14 -15.97
C ASP A 226 0.39 2.55 -15.37
N ALA A 227 -0.38 3.52 -15.86
CA ALA A 227 -0.45 4.86 -15.27
C ALA A 227 -0.98 4.81 -13.83
N PHE A 228 -2.03 4.02 -13.57
CA PHE A 228 -2.52 3.79 -12.22
C PHE A 228 -1.44 3.17 -11.32
N PHE A 229 -0.78 2.10 -11.77
CA PHE A 229 0.23 1.39 -11.00
C PHE A 229 1.43 2.27 -10.67
N SER A 230 1.90 3.07 -11.63
CA SER A 230 2.98 4.03 -11.43
C SER A 230 2.61 5.09 -10.38
N ASP A 231 1.45 5.73 -10.52
CA ASP A 231 1.02 6.76 -9.58
C ASP A 231 0.67 6.16 -8.21
N TYR A 232 0.05 4.98 -8.15
CA TYR A 232 -0.25 4.27 -6.90
C TYR A 232 1.03 3.94 -6.13
N ALA A 233 2.06 3.41 -6.80
CA ALA A 233 3.32 3.08 -6.14
C ALA A 233 3.99 4.33 -5.54
N ALA A 234 3.98 5.44 -6.29
CA ALA A 234 4.51 6.71 -5.82
C ALA A 234 3.71 7.27 -4.64
N SER A 235 2.37 7.25 -4.70
CA SER A 235 1.50 7.77 -3.64
C SER A 235 1.51 6.90 -2.39
N HIS A 236 1.52 5.57 -2.53
CA HIS A 236 1.66 4.63 -1.41
C HIS A 236 3.02 4.83 -0.72
N LYS A 237 4.11 5.01 -1.48
CA LYS A 237 5.40 5.31 -0.89
C LYS A 237 5.37 6.58 -0.05
N LYS A 238 4.85 7.70 -0.59
CA LYS A 238 4.70 8.96 0.14
C LYS A 238 3.91 8.77 1.44
N LEU A 239 2.76 8.10 1.36
CA LEU A 239 1.92 7.78 2.51
C LEU A 239 2.71 6.98 3.57
N SER A 240 3.37 5.90 3.16
CA SER A 240 4.10 5.04 4.09
C SER A 240 5.28 5.76 4.76
N GLU A 241 5.75 6.87 4.20
CA GLU A 241 6.90 7.65 4.69
C GLU A 241 6.49 9.00 5.31
N LEU A 242 5.19 9.25 5.55
CA LEU A 242 4.72 10.46 6.22
C LEU A 242 5.40 10.62 7.59
N GLY A 243 6.00 11.78 7.86
CA GLY A 243 6.74 12.02 9.11
C GLY A 243 8.04 11.23 9.27
N PHE A 244 8.33 10.28 8.39
CA PHE A 244 9.55 9.48 8.41
C PHE A 244 10.64 10.14 7.56
N THR A 245 11.85 10.23 8.11
CA THR A 245 13.02 10.70 7.37
C THR A 245 13.96 9.53 7.12
N PRO A 246 14.07 9.04 5.87
CA PRO A 246 14.99 7.96 5.50
C PRO A 246 16.43 8.25 5.91
N PRO A 247 17.20 7.25 6.37
CA PRO A 247 18.63 7.41 6.59
C PRO A 247 19.34 7.86 5.31
N SER A 248 20.29 8.79 5.39
CA SER A 248 20.99 9.40 4.24
C SER A 248 21.74 8.42 3.34
N SER A 249 22.04 7.20 3.81
CA SER A 249 22.65 6.14 3.03
C SER A 249 21.69 5.42 2.06
N SER A 250 20.38 5.51 2.29
CA SER A 250 19.35 4.82 1.51
C SER A 250 19.28 5.35 0.07
N LEU A 251 19.50 6.66 -0.10
CA LEU A 251 19.50 7.32 -1.41
C LEU A 251 20.59 6.77 -2.34
N LYS A 252 21.77 6.40 -1.80
CA LYS A 252 22.87 5.81 -2.59
C LYS A 252 22.63 4.33 -2.94
N ALA A 253 21.93 3.59 -2.10
CA ALA A 253 21.60 2.18 -2.34
C ALA A 253 20.49 2.02 -3.40
N ILE A 254 19.50 2.92 -3.41
CA ILE A 254 18.40 2.94 -4.41
C ILE A 254 18.95 3.13 -5.83
N THR A 255 19.93 4.03 -6.02
CA THR A 255 20.56 4.23 -7.33
C THR A 255 21.28 2.98 -7.82
N LYS A 256 21.85 2.19 -6.90
CA LYS A 256 22.56 0.94 -7.19
C LYS A 256 21.62 -0.24 -7.50
N ASN A 257 20.49 -0.34 -6.79
CA ASN A 257 19.49 -1.38 -7.06
C ASN A 257 18.74 -1.17 -8.39
N ARG A 258 18.45 0.09 -8.77
CA ARG A 258 17.88 0.39 -10.09
C ARG A 258 18.80 -0.02 -11.23
N THR A 259 20.11 0.18 -11.09
CA THR A 259 21.10 -0.28 -12.08
C THR A 259 21.19 -1.80 -12.12
N LEU A 260 21.12 -2.47 -10.96
CA LEU A 260 21.14 -3.93 -10.89
C LEU A 260 19.89 -4.55 -11.54
N LEU A 261 18.70 -4.01 -11.25
CA LEU A 261 17.44 -4.48 -11.83
C LEU A 261 17.42 -4.31 -13.35
N ALA A 262 17.89 -3.18 -13.87
CA ALA A 262 18.05 -2.96 -15.30
C ALA A 262 19.04 -3.95 -15.93
N GLN A 263 20.16 -4.24 -15.27
CA GLN A 263 21.14 -5.24 -15.74
C GLN A 263 20.56 -6.67 -15.73
N SER A 264 19.79 -7.05 -14.72
CA SER A 264 19.13 -8.36 -14.68
C SER A 264 18.02 -8.51 -15.72
N ALA A 265 17.24 -7.45 -16.00
CA ALA A 265 16.25 -7.46 -17.07
C ALA A 265 16.90 -7.65 -18.45
N VAL A 266 18.03 -6.98 -18.70
CA VAL A 266 18.84 -7.18 -19.91
C VAL A 266 19.40 -8.62 -19.97
N GLY A 267 19.90 -9.16 -18.85
CA GLY A 267 20.39 -10.54 -18.79
C GLY A 267 19.32 -11.58 -19.11
N VAL A 268 18.09 -11.39 -18.61
CA VAL A 268 16.95 -12.27 -18.91
C VAL A 268 16.52 -12.15 -20.37
N ALA A 269 16.47 -10.94 -20.93
CA ALA A 269 16.14 -10.73 -22.34
C ALA A 269 17.18 -11.38 -23.27
N VAL A 270 18.47 -11.27 -22.95
CA VAL A 270 19.56 -11.93 -23.69
C VAL A 270 19.44 -13.45 -23.60
N ALA A 271 19.20 -14.00 -22.41
CA ALA A 271 19.04 -15.44 -22.23
C ALA A 271 17.83 -16.00 -23.01
N ALA A 272 16.68 -15.31 -22.95
CA ALA A 272 15.50 -15.68 -23.72
C ALA A 272 15.75 -15.64 -25.23
N THR A 273 16.45 -14.60 -25.71
CA THR A 273 16.82 -14.48 -27.13
C THR A 273 17.75 -15.59 -27.57
N VAL A 274 18.75 -15.95 -26.76
CA VAL A 274 19.68 -17.06 -27.06
C VAL A 274 18.95 -18.40 -27.11
N ILE A 275 18.00 -18.65 -26.21
CA ILE A 275 17.18 -19.87 -26.21
C ILE A 275 16.31 -19.94 -27.48
N ILE A 276 15.65 -18.84 -27.84
CA ILE A 276 14.82 -18.75 -29.05
C ILE A 276 15.67 -19.00 -30.31
N LEU A 277 16.83 -18.35 -30.42
CA LEU A 277 17.74 -18.54 -31.55
C LEU A 277 18.30 -19.97 -31.62
N SER A 278 18.61 -20.57 -30.47
CA SER A 278 19.08 -21.97 -30.40
C SER A 278 17.99 -22.94 -30.85
N TYR A 279 16.74 -22.70 -30.46
CA TYR A 279 15.58 -23.48 -30.90
C TYR A 279 15.37 -23.38 -32.42
N PHE A 280 15.45 -22.17 -32.99
CA PHE A 280 15.36 -21.98 -34.45
C PHE A 280 16.53 -22.62 -35.21
N TYR A 281 17.74 -22.55 -34.68
CA TYR A 281 18.91 -23.23 -35.24
C TYR A 281 18.71 -24.75 -35.25
N GLU A 282 18.16 -25.32 -34.18
CA GLU A 282 17.95 -26.76 -34.06
C GLU A 282 16.81 -27.27 -34.97
N ILE A 283 15.76 -26.46 -35.18
CA ILE A 283 14.70 -26.74 -36.17
C ILE A 283 15.28 -26.74 -37.59
N ASN A 284 16.07 -25.73 -37.94
CA ASN A 284 16.64 -25.60 -39.29
C ASN A 284 17.70 -26.66 -39.61
N ARG A 285 18.28 -27.31 -38.59
CA ARG A 285 19.23 -28.43 -38.78
C ARG A 285 18.54 -29.79 -38.98
N ARG A 286 17.22 -29.88 -38.77
CA ARG A 286 16.41 -31.10 -38.90
C ARG A 286 15.60 -31.14 -40.21
N VAL A 287 15.80 -30.17 -41.11
CA VAL A 287 15.30 -30.12 -42.49
C VAL A 287 16.47 -30.35 -43.43
#